data_AF-A0A842TNR5-F1
#
_entry.id   AF-A0A842TNR5-F1
#
_cell.length_a   1.000
_cell.length_b   1.000
_cell.length_c   1.000
_cell.angle_alpha   90.00
_cell.angle_beta   90.00
_cell.angle_gamma   90.00
#
_symmetry.space_group_name_H-M   'P 1'
#
loop_
_entity.id
_entity.type
_entity.pdbx_description
1 polymer ?
#
loop_
_entity_poly.entity_id
_entity_poly.type
_entity_poly.pdbx_seq_one_letter_code
_entity_poly.pdbx_strand_id
1 'polypeptide(L)'
;MAFSDHFGKISKNKQDFTNKIKDYIYGMDIEIVGIASADNELFKKAPKQHQPINILDNAKSVIVFGKPMPKSVLKLSDYKNQLVHRTYHSLYKYLDIVAT
;
A
#
# COMPACT_ATOMS: atom_id res chain seq x y z
N MET A 1 -6.20 15.99 5.98
CA MET A 1 -5.77 15.61 7.34
C MET A 1 -4.49 14.81 7.15
N ALA A 2 -3.36 15.34 7.61
CA ALA A 2 -2.05 14.85 7.20
C ALA A 2 -1.69 13.56 7.96
N PHE A 3 -0.93 12.66 7.34
CA PHE A 3 -0.44 11.42 7.97
C PHE A 3 0.26 11.71 9.32
N SER A 4 0.93 12.86 9.45
CA SER A 4 1.54 13.34 10.69
C SER A 4 0.57 13.46 11.88
N ASP A 5 -0.70 13.77 11.63
CA ASP A 5 -1.67 14.09 12.67
C ASP A 5 -2.16 12.82 13.40
N HIS A 6 -2.05 11.65 12.74
CA HIS A 6 -2.48 10.36 13.30
C HIS A 6 -1.43 9.64 14.14
N PHE A 7 -0.13 9.90 13.91
CA PHE A 7 0.94 9.13 14.56
C PHE A 7 1.54 9.77 15.81
N GLY A 8 1.16 11.01 16.15
CA GLY A 8 1.71 11.73 17.31
C GLY A 8 3.25 11.75 17.29
N LYS A 9 3.90 11.98 18.44
CA LYS A 9 5.36 11.80 18.55
C LYS A 9 5.72 10.37 18.10
N ILE A 10 6.49 10.25 17.01
CA ILE A 10 6.96 8.98 16.45
C ILE A 10 7.54 8.13 17.58
N SER A 11 6.94 6.97 17.80
CA SER A 11 7.35 6.04 18.84
C SER A 11 8.78 5.59 18.59
N LYS A 12 9.66 5.68 19.62
CA LYS A 12 11.04 5.18 19.54
C LYS A 12 11.10 3.64 19.41
N ASN A 13 9.98 2.95 19.61
CA ASN A 13 9.87 1.50 19.50
C ASN A 13 9.32 1.10 18.12
N LYS A 14 10.14 0.39 17.33
CA LYS A 14 9.81 -0.09 15.98
C LYS A 14 8.55 -0.96 15.93
N GLN A 15 8.32 -1.78 16.95
CA GLN A 15 7.16 -2.68 16.99
C GLN A 15 5.86 -1.91 17.25
N ASP A 16 5.90 -0.95 18.18
CA ASP A 16 4.76 -0.08 18.49
C ASP A 16 4.37 0.78 17.27
N PHE A 17 5.37 1.35 16.58
CA PHE A 17 5.12 2.09 15.34
C PHE A 17 4.51 1.22 14.24
N THR A 18 5.00 0.00 14.08
CA THR A 18 4.44 -0.97 13.12
C THR A 18 2.98 -1.30 13.42
N ASN A 19 2.63 -1.52 14.69
CA ASN A 19 1.26 -1.81 15.09
C ASN A 19 0.33 -0.63 14.79
N LYS A 20 0.75 0.61 15.14
CA LYS A 20 -0.03 1.82 14.83
C LYS A 20 -0.29 2.00 13.33
N ILE A 21 0.70 1.70 12.49
CA ILE A 21 0.52 1.75 11.03
C ILE A 21 -0.54 0.74 10.59
N LYS A 22 -0.47 -0.49 11.10
CA LYS A 22 -1.46 -1.52 10.77
C LYS A 22 -2.86 -1.12 11.22
N ASP A 23 -3.00 -0.61 12.44
CA ASP A 23 -4.29 -0.18 12.99
C ASP A 23 -4.91 0.94 12.15
N TYR A 24 -4.10 1.94 11.76
CA TYR A 24 -4.53 3.00 10.85
C TYR A 24 -5.03 2.44 9.52
N ILE A 25 -4.26 1.52 8.92
CA ILE A 25 -4.60 0.91 7.62
C ILE A 25 -5.85 0.03 7.71
N TYR A 26 -6.02 -0.75 8.77
CA TYR A 26 -7.23 -1.54 9.00
C TYR A 26 -8.49 -0.66 9.10
N GLY A 27 -8.35 0.58 9.56
CA GLY A 27 -9.42 1.58 9.53
C GLY A 27 -9.84 2.03 8.12
N MET A 28 -9.11 1.64 7.07
CA MET A 28 -9.28 2.16 5.70
C MET A 28 -10.03 1.20 4.75
N ASP A 29 -10.91 0.34 5.25
CA ASP A 29 -11.63 -0.69 4.46
C ASP A 29 -10.63 -1.62 3.71
N ILE A 30 -9.62 -2.06 4.46
CA ILE A 30 -8.56 -2.97 4.06
C ILE A 30 -8.63 -4.18 4.98
N GLU A 31 -8.54 -5.38 4.43
CA GLU A 31 -8.76 -6.63 5.18
C GLU A 31 -7.45 -7.28 5.63
N ILE A 32 -6.36 -7.06 4.90
CA ILE A 32 -5.05 -7.60 5.23
C ILE A 32 -3.96 -6.57 4.97
N VAL A 33 -2.99 -6.51 5.87
CA VAL A 33 -1.81 -5.63 5.75
C VAL A 33 -0.54 -6.38 6.16
N GLY A 34 0.53 -6.18 5.39
CA GLY A 34 1.87 -6.67 5.66
C GLY A 34 2.88 -5.54 5.47
N ILE A 35 3.99 -5.63 6.19
CA ILE A 35 5.13 -4.73 6.00
C ILE A 35 6.35 -5.61 5.71
N ALA A 36 7.01 -5.36 4.59
CA ALA A 36 8.18 -6.09 4.14
C ALA A 36 9.36 -5.14 3.93
N SER A 37 10.58 -5.68 3.99
CA SER A 37 11.77 -4.93 3.58
C SER A 37 11.68 -4.60 2.08
N ALA A 38 12.12 -3.40 1.69
CA ALA A 38 12.26 -3.04 0.28
C ALA A 38 13.26 -3.96 -0.45
N ASP A 39 14.20 -4.56 0.28
CA ASP A 39 15.20 -5.49 -0.23
C ASP A 39 14.72 -6.96 -0.24
N ASN A 40 13.43 -7.22 -0.03
CA ASN A 40 12.89 -8.59 -0.06
C ASN A 40 13.12 -9.25 -1.43
N GLU A 41 13.53 -10.52 -1.42
CA GLU A 41 13.80 -11.33 -2.63
C GLU A 41 12.62 -11.38 -3.61
N LEU A 42 11.37 -11.33 -3.13
CA LEU A 42 10.18 -11.26 -3.97
C LEU A 42 10.15 -9.98 -4.81
N PHE A 43 10.59 -8.86 -4.24
CA PHE A 43 10.66 -7.58 -4.94
C PHE A 43 11.85 -7.50 -5.89
N LYS A 44 13.00 -8.09 -5.54
CA LYS A 44 14.16 -8.16 -6.46
C LYS A 44 13.86 -8.93 -7.75
N LYS A 45 12.98 -9.94 -7.67
CA LYS A 45 12.54 -10.73 -8.83
C LYS A 45 11.46 -10.02 -9.67
N ALA A 46 10.89 -8.92 -9.19
CA ALA A 46 9.92 -8.16 -9.95
C ALA A 46 10.60 -7.43 -11.13
N PRO A 47 9.85 -7.08 -12.20
CA PRO A 47 10.33 -6.22 -13.27
C PRO A 47 10.99 -4.95 -12.71
N LYS A 48 12.04 -4.45 -13.36
CA LYS A 48 12.84 -3.32 -12.82
C LYS A 48 11.98 -2.10 -12.44
N GLN A 49 10.95 -1.77 -13.23
CA GLN A 49 10.06 -0.64 -12.92
C GLN A 49 9.18 -0.85 -11.68
N HIS A 50 9.05 -2.08 -11.18
CA HIS A 50 8.24 -2.44 -10.02
C HIS A 50 9.09 -2.69 -8.76
N GLN A 51 10.41 -2.58 -8.86
CA GLN A 51 11.29 -2.75 -7.72
C GLN A 51 11.22 -1.49 -6.84
N PRO A 52 10.96 -1.61 -5.52
CA PRO A 52 10.78 -0.46 -4.64
C PRO A 52 11.92 0.56 -4.70
N ILE A 53 13.17 0.07 -4.81
CA ILE A 53 14.37 0.91 -4.87
C ILE A 53 14.47 1.75 -6.15
N ASN A 54 13.80 1.35 -7.22
CA ASN A 54 13.76 2.10 -8.48
C ASN A 54 12.55 3.05 -8.56
N ILE A 55 11.63 2.98 -7.57
CA ILE A 55 10.43 3.84 -7.49
C ILE A 55 10.66 4.97 -6.49
N LEU A 56 11.23 4.66 -5.32
CA LEU A 56 11.51 5.61 -4.26
C LEU A 56 12.97 5.46 -3.81
N ASP A 57 13.73 6.53 -3.98
CA ASP A 57 15.12 6.59 -3.53
C ASP A 57 15.22 6.26 -2.04
N ASN A 58 16.18 5.40 -1.70
CA ASN A 58 16.42 4.93 -0.34
C ASN A 58 15.23 4.20 0.33
N ALA A 59 14.29 3.66 -0.45
CA ALA A 59 13.20 2.84 0.09
C ALA A 59 13.72 1.76 1.05
N LYS A 60 13.20 1.74 2.29
CA LYS A 60 13.57 0.76 3.33
C LYS A 60 12.52 -0.30 3.55
N SER A 61 11.25 0.05 3.35
CA SER A 61 10.12 -0.83 3.61
C SER A 61 9.02 -0.61 2.59
N VAL A 62 8.24 -1.65 2.37
CA VAL A 62 7.03 -1.64 1.55
C VAL A 62 5.87 -2.06 2.43
N ILE A 63 4.81 -1.24 2.43
CA ILE A 63 3.54 -1.59 3.03
C ILE A 63 2.69 -2.23 1.92
N VAL A 64 2.26 -3.47 2.15
CA VAL A 64 1.42 -4.23 1.23
C VAL A 64 0.06 -4.39 1.89
N PHE A 65 -1.02 -4.10 1.16
CA PHE A 65 -2.36 -4.29 1.65
C PHE A 65 -3.25 -5.01 0.63
N GLY A 66 -4.23 -5.75 1.13
CA GLY A 66 -5.24 -6.43 0.34
C GLY A 66 -6.62 -5.87 0.64
N LYS A 67 -7.34 -5.52 -0.43
CA LYS A 67 -8.73 -5.08 -0.37
C LYS A 67 -9.63 -6.07 -1.11
N PRO A 68 -10.70 -6.58 -0.48
CA PRO A 68 -11.66 -7.43 -1.17
C PRO A 68 -12.34 -6.66 -2.30
N MET A 69 -12.42 -7.29 -3.48
CA MET A 69 -13.14 -6.76 -4.62
C MET A 69 -14.25 -7.73 -5.02
N PRO A 70 -15.47 -7.24 -5.34
CA PRO A 70 -16.55 -8.11 -5.79
C PRO A 70 -16.15 -8.88 -7.05
N LYS A 71 -16.34 -10.21 -7.06
CA LYS A 71 -16.01 -11.07 -8.21
C LYS A 71 -16.73 -10.66 -9.50
N SER A 72 -17.86 -9.97 -9.41
CA SER A 72 -18.61 -9.42 -10.55
C SER A 72 -17.80 -8.40 -11.35
N VAL A 73 -16.89 -7.66 -10.70
CA VAL A 73 -15.96 -6.73 -11.37
C VAL A 73 -15.08 -7.49 -12.37
N LEU A 74 -14.78 -8.76 -12.09
CA LEU A 74 -13.96 -9.59 -12.97
C LEU A 74 -14.71 -10.18 -14.17
N LYS A 75 -16.05 -10.05 -14.23
CA LYS A 75 -16.90 -10.69 -15.24
C LYS A 75 -17.50 -9.70 -16.25
N LEU A 76 -17.13 -8.43 -16.19
CA LEU A 76 -17.58 -7.41 -17.14
C LEU A 76 -16.93 -7.66 -18.51
N SER A 77 -17.71 -7.62 -19.58
CA SER A 77 -17.26 -7.91 -20.96
C SER A 77 -16.15 -6.95 -21.46
N ASP A 78 -16.11 -5.71 -20.95
CA ASP A 78 -15.05 -4.72 -21.19
C ASP A 78 -13.97 -4.67 -20.09
N TYR A 79 -13.65 -5.85 -19.55
CA TYR A 79 -12.76 -6.06 -18.40
C TYR A 79 -11.45 -5.27 -18.43
N LYS A 80 -10.76 -5.22 -19.59
CA LYS A 80 -9.39 -4.69 -19.68
C LYS A 80 -9.31 -3.18 -19.40
N ASN A 81 -10.28 -2.40 -19.87
CA ASN A 81 -10.28 -0.94 -19.66
C ASN A 81 -10.94 -0.55 -18.33
N GLN A 82 -12.02 -1.24 -17.94
CA GLN A 82 -12.77 -0.84 -16.75
C GLN A 82 -12.12 -1.30 -15.44
N LEU A 83 -11.46 -2.47 -15.42
CA LEU A 83 -10.84 -2.96 -14.19
C LEU A 83 -9.61 -2.14 -13.82
N VAL A 84 -8.76 -1.83 -14.79
CA VAL A 84 -7.61 -0.95 -14.60
C VAL A 84 -8.07 0.41 -14.08
N HIS A 85 -9.04 1.04 -14.75
CA HIS A 85 -9.59 2.33 -14.35
C HIS A 85 -10.23 2.33 -12.94
N ARG A 86 -11.03 1.30 -12.60
CA ARG A 86 -11.64 1.18 -11.27
C ARG A 86 -10.63 0.84 -10.18
N THR A 87 -9.63 0.04 -10.49
CA THR A 87 -8.52 -0.28 -9.58
C THR A 87 -7.72 0.98 -9.30
N TYR A 88 -7.37 1.75 -10.34
CA TYR A 88 -6.76 3.07 -10.21
C TYR A 88 -7.58 3.98 -9.27
N HIS A 89 -8.87 4.22 -9.55
CA HIS A 89 -9.69 5.08 -8.68
C HIS A 89 -9.87 4.57 -7.24
N SER A 90 -9.92 3.25 -7.05
CA SER A 90 -10.01 2.66 -5.71
C SER A 90 -8.72 2.82 -4.90
N LEU A 91 -7.57 2.91 -5.59
CA LEU A 91 -6.23 3.00 -4.99
C LEU A 91 -5.73 4.44 -4.87
N TYR A 92 -6.16 5.38 -5.72
CA TYR A 92 -5.70 6.78 -5.72
C TYR A 92 -5.82 7.46 -4.35
N LYS A 93 -6.93 7.23 -3.65
CA LYS A 93 -7.15 7.77 -2.29
C LYS A 93 -6.12 7.30 -1.24
N TYR A 94 -5.35 6.27 -1.56
CA TYR A 94 -4.30 5.72 -0.70
C TYR A 94 -2.88 6.02 -1.21
N LEU A 95 -2.73 6.36 -2.50
CA LEU A 95 -1.45 6.68 -3.12
C LEU A 95 -0.96 8.08 -2.74
N ASP A 96 -1.85 9.03 -2.43
CA ASP A 96 -1.49 10.37 -1.96
C ASP A 96 -0.97 10.41 -0.51
N ILE A 97 -0.86 9.27 0.17
CA ILE A 97 -0.22 9.15 1.48
C ILE A 97 1.30 8.98 1.27
N VAL A 98 1.90 9.84 0.45
CA VAL A 98 3.36 9.97 0.38
C VAL A 98 3.74 11.08 1.34
N ALA A 99 4.49 10.71 2.38
CA ALA A 99 4.91 11.61 3.44
C ALA A 99 5.60 12.86 2.87
N THR A 100 5.03 14.03 3.17
CA THR A 100 5.72 15.33 3.15
C THR A 100 6.55 15.48 4.41
#